data_AF-A0A061N616-F1
#
_entry.id   AF-A0A061N616-F1
#
_cell.length_a   1.000
_cell.length_b   1.000
_cell.length_c   1.000
_cell.angle_alpha   90.00
_cell.angle_beta   90.00
_cell.angle_gamma   90.00
#
_symmetry.space_group_name_H-M   'P 1'
#
loop_
_entity.id
_entity.type
_entity.pdbx_description
1 polymer ?
#
loop_
_entity_poly.entity_id
_entity_poly.type
_entity_poly.pdbx_seq_one_letter_code
_entity_poly.pdbx_strand_id
1 'polypeptide(L)'
;MFQDEGIISGMYVLPLANEVEPIHAWTKNNYYLPFTDKWFTYWGGDNELVNYHYTSPHQRHAYDFIKHNGRKSHDGPVAKNRSYFAFGEPVIASAAGRVVDAVTHISDNEPVGKMNEQQPLGNYVVIEHEHGEYSFTAHLQQFSVLVRVGESVKAGQKNRKLW
;
A
#
# COMPACT_ATOMS: atom_id res chain seq x y z
N MET A 1 15.63 2.41 19.43
CA MET A 1 14.53 1.50 19.86
C MET A 1 14.19 1.84 21.29
N PHE A 2 12.90 1.92 21.64
CA PHE A 2 12.47 2.20 23.01
C PHE A 2 12.16 0.88 23.71
N GLN A 3 12.59 0.73 24.97
CA GLN A 3 12.00 -0.22 25.91
C GLN A 3 10.82 0.45 26.63
N ASP A 4 10.01 -0.35 27.32
CA ASP A 4 9.04 0.15 28.28
C ASP A 4 9.76 1.06 29.30
N GLU A 5 9.05 2.08 29.81
CA GLU A 5 9.54 3.11 30.77
C GLU A 5 10.27 4.33 30.16
N GLY A 6 10.22 4.51 28.84
CA GLY A 6 10.69 5.76 28.21
C GLY A 6 12.21 5.89 28.15
N ILE A 7 12.93 4.79 28.37
CA ILE A 7 14.39 4.73 28.24
C ILE A 7 14.76 4.50 26.77
N ILE A 8 15.63 5.36 26.22
CA ILE A 8 16.22 5.16 24.89
C ILE A 8 17.32 4.11 25.02
N SER A 9 17.05 2.88 24.57
CA SER A 9 18.01 1.76 24.65
C SER A 9 19.12 1.82 23.60
N GLY A 10 19.00 2.72 22.62
CA GLY A 10 20.02 2.89 21.59
C GLY A 10 19.61 3.87 20.49
N MET A 11 20.61 4.55 19.94
CA MET A 11 20.51 5.40 18.76
C MET A 11 21.12 4.65 17.58
N TYR A 12 20.36 4.54 16.49
CA TYR A 12 20.84 3.94 15.25
C TYR A 12 21.06 5.05 14.23
N VAL A 13 22.29 5.18 13.75
CA VAL A 13 22.67 6.15 12.72
C VAL A 13 22.78 5.38 11.41
N LEU A 14 21.82 5.60 10.51
CA LEU A 14 21.83 5.02 9.18
C LEU A 14 22.53 5.98 8.21
N PRO A 15 23.60 5.57 7.52
CA PRO A 15 24.07 6.31 6.36
C PRO A 15 22.98 6.24 5.29
N LEU A 16 22.49 7.39 4.85
CA LEU A 16 21.61 7.44 3.69
C LEU A 16 22.40 7.04 2.45
N ALA A 17 22.00 5.96 1.79
CA ALA A 17 22.56 5.59 0.50
C ALA A 17 22.22 6.69 -0.51
N ASN A 18 23.18 7.58 -0.77
CA ASN A 18 23.07 8.63 -1.80
C ASN A 18 23.31 8.09 -3.22
N GLU A 19 23.62 6.79 -3.36
CA GLU A 19 24.13 6.20 -4.59
C GLU A 19 23.13 5.28 -5.26
N VAL A 20 21.95 5.81 -5.58
CA VAL A 20 21.26 5.27 -6.73
C VAL A 20 21.12 6.39 -7.73
N GLU A 21 21.95 6.31 -8.77
CA GLU A 21 21.77 7.02 -10.03
C GLU A 21 20.27 7.27 -10.23
N PRO A 22 19.84 8.53 -10.39
CA PRO A 22 18.44 8.81 -10.56
C PRO A 22 18.00 8.14 -11.87
N ILE A 23 17.42 6.95 -11.79
CA ILE A 23 16.65 6.37 -12.87
C ILE A 23 15.34 7.17 -12.89
N HIS A 24 15.43 8.45 -13.26
CA HIS A 24 14.28 9.33 -13.42
C HIS A 24 13.73 9.16 -14.83
N ALA A 25 13.26 7.95 -15.13
CA ALA A 25 12.13 7.86 -16.04
C ALA A 25 10.92 8.35 -15.24
N TRP A 26 10.65 9.66 -15.30
CA TRP A 26 9.39 10.19 -14.79
C TRP A 26 8.25 9.42 -15.44
N THR A 27 7.23 9.11 -14.64
CA THR A 27 5.97 8.60 -15.17
C THR A 27 5.50 9.50 -16.32
N LYS A 28 5.08 8.87 -17.40
CA LYS A 28 4.42 9.53 -18.53
C LYS A 28 2.91 9.62 -18.31
N ASN A 29 2.38 8.84 -17.36
CA ASN A 29 0.98 8.90 -16.95
C ASN A 29 0.76 9.85 -15.76
N ASN A 30 -0.49 10.29 -15.62
CA ASN A 30 -0.97 10.94 -14.41
C ASN A 30 -1.68 9.91 -13.52
N TYR A 31 -1.26 9.83 -12.26
CA TYR A 31 -1.87 8.95 -11.26
C TYR A 31 -2.62 9.75 -10.20
N TYR A 32 -3.76 9.21 -9.80
CA TYR A 32 -4.51 9.62 -8.62
C TYR A 32 -4.15 8.71 -7.44
N LEU A 33 -4.33 9.24 -6.23
CA LEU A 33 -4.27 8.40 -5.05
C LEU A 33 -5.35 7.30 -5.14
N PRO A 34 -5.06 6.09 -4.65
CA PRO A 34 -5.96 4.96 -4.77
C PRO A 34 -7.16 5.05 -3.81
N PHE A 35 -7.52 6.24 -3.32
CA PHE A 35 -8.63 6.49 -2.39
C PHE A 35 -9.17 7.91 -2.59
N THR A 36 -10.41 8.16 -2.14
CA THR A 36 -11.06 9.48 -2.24
C THR A 36 -10.99 10.30 -0.96
N ASP A 37 -10.76 9.64 0.17
CA ASP A 37 -10.70 10.29 1.48
C ASP A 37 -9.26 10.62 1.88
N LYS A 38 -9.07 11.15 3.08
CA LYS A 38 -7.73 11.46 3.60
C LYS A 38 -7.14 10.23 4.28
N TRP A 39 -5.95 9.86 3.83
CA TRP A 39 -5.10 8.82 4.40
C TRP A 39 -3.74 9.42 4.73
N PHE A 40 -3.06 8.82 5.70
CA PHE A 40 -1.71 9.16 6.09
C PHE A 40 -0.73 8.26 5.35
N THR A 41 0.29 8.86 4.74
CA THR A 41 1.43 8.11 4.17
C THR A 41 2.30 7.61 5.32
N TYR A 42 2.22 6.32 5.60
CA TYR A 42 3.02 5.68 6.65
C TYR A 42 4.42 5.36 6.15
N TRP A 43 4.53 4.79 4.95
CA TRP A 43 5.79 4.62 4.23
C TRP A 43 5.68 5.25 2.85
N GLY A 44 6.68 6.04 2.49
CA GLY A 44 6.74 6.70 1.20
C GLY A 44 7.82 7.77 1.18
N GLY A 45 8.32 8.07 -0.01
CA GLY A 45 9.44 8.99 -0.20
C GLY A 45 10.66 8.30 -0.82
N ASP A 46 11.75 9.06 -0.85
CA ASP A 46 12.92 8.81 -1.68
C ASP A 46 14.16 8.37 -0.89
N ASN A 47 13.96 7.87 0.33
CA ASN A 47 15.04 7.35 1.16
C ASN A 47 14.55 6.39 2.26
N GLU A 48 15.50 5.65 2.83
CA GLU A 48 15.28 4.58 3.81
C GLU A 48 14.74 5.07 5.16
N LEU A 49 14.90 6.35 5.50
CA LEU A 49 14.41 6.90 6.78
C LEU A 49 12.89 7.05 6.80
N VAL A 50 12.29 7.32 5.64
CA VAL A 50 10.84 7.60 5.51
C VAL A 50 10.10 6.55 4.67
N ASN A 51 10.83 5.69 3.98
CA ASN A 51 10.28 4.61 3.18
C ASN A 51 11.14 3.35 3.30
N TYR A 52 10.69 2.37 4.09
CA TYR A 52 11.44 1.12 4.25
C TYR A 52 11.60 0.36 2.92
N HIS A 53 10.65 0.54 1.99
CA HIS A 53 10.67 -0.07 0.67
C HIS A 53 11.79 0.46 -0.23
N TYR A 54 12.37 1.62 0.09
CA TYR A 54 13.34 2.31 -0.78
C TYR A 54 14.54 1.43 -1.16
N THR A 55 14.98 0.59 -0.22
CA THR A 55 16.09 -0.35 -0.41
C THR A 55 15.80 -1.44 -1.43
N SER A 56 14.52 -1.73 -1.70
CA SER A 56 14.08 -2.74 -2.66
C SER A 56 13.78 -2.11 -4.01
N PRO A 57 14.56 -2.37 -5.09
CA PRO A 57 14.38 -1.71 -6.38
C PRO A 57 12.96 -1.85 -6.96
N HIS A 58 12.30 -2.98 -6.72
CA HIS A 58 10.96 -3.28 -7.23
C HIS A 58 9.82 -2.66 -6.39
N GLN A 59 10.12 -2.18 -5.17
CA GLN A 59 9.15 -1.51 -4.29
C GLN A 59 9.56 -0.09 -3.93
N ARG A 60 10.67 0.42 -4.51
CA ARG A 60 11.27 1.70 -4.13
C ARG A 60 10.31 2.89 -4.13
N HIS A 61 9.35 2.87 -5.04
CA HIS A 61 8.33 3.90 -5.22
C HIS A 61 6.97 3.50 -4.64
N ALA A 62 6.91 2.41 -3.85
CA ALA A 62 5.71 1.99 -3.16
C ALA A 62 5.36 2.94 -2.02
N TYR A 63 4.06 3.00 -1.76
CA TYR A 63 3.49 3.79 -0.68
C TYR A 63 2.59 2.90 0.18
N ASP A 64 2.75 2.98 1.49
CA ASP A 64 1.84 2.36 2.44
C ASP A 64 0.98 3.45 3.07
N PHE A 65 -0.34 3.31 2.95
CA PHE A 65 -1.30 4.27 3.45
C PHE A 65 -2.10 3.69 4.62
N ILE A 66 -2.34 4.52 5.65
CA ILE A 66 -3.19 4.15 6.80
C ILE A 66 -4.21 5.26 7.10
N LYS A 67 -5.31 4.89 7.77
CA LYS A 67 -6.19 5.87 8.42
C LYS A 67 -5.92 5.88 9.92
N HIS A 68 -5.95 7.06 10.53
CA HIS A 68 -5.75 7.22 11.96
C HIS A 68 -6.64 8.32 12.55
N ASN A 69 -6.90 8.23 13.85
CA ASN A 69 -7.51 9.27 14.65
C ASN A 69 -6.57 9.58 15.83
N GLY A 70 -6.00 10.79 15.83
CA GLY A 70 -4.93 11.15 16.77
C GLY A 70 -3.74 10.20 16.61
N ARG A 71 -3.37 9.50 17.70
CA ARG A 71 -2.23 8.55 17.72
C ARG A 71 -2.62 7.09 17.46
N LYS A 72 -3.88 6.80 17.10
CA LYS A 72 -4.38 5.44 16.93
C LYS A 72 -4.83 5.18 15.51
N SER A 73 -4.48 4.01 14.96
CA SER A 73 -4.98 3.50 13.67
C SER A 73 -6.21 2.61 13.81
N HIS A 74 -6.66 2.36 15.04
CA HIS A 74 -7.78 1.48 15.35
C HIS A 74 -8.64 2.01 16.49
N ASP A 75 -9.89 1.54 16.55
CA ASP A 75 -10.80 1.66 17.68
C ASP A 75 -11.39 0.28 18.02
N GLY A 76 -11.29 -0.11 19.29
CA GLY A 76 -11.61 -1.46 19.77
C GLY A 76 -10.43 -2.45 19.73
N PRO A 77 -10.72 -3.77 19.81
CA PRO A 77 -9.70 -4.81 20.01
C PRO A 77 -8.67 -4.92 18.88
N VAL A 78 -7.39 -4.80 19.21
CA VAL A 78 -6.26 -4.85 18.25
C VAL A 78 -6.17 -6.16 17.46
N ALA A 79 -6.68 -7.27 17.99
CA ALA A 79 -6.66 -8.57 17.31
C ALA A 79 -7.77 -8.71 16.24
N LYS A 80 -8.54 -7.66 15.93
CA LYS A 80 -9.65 -7.71 14.97
C LYS A 80 -9.46 -6.71 13.83
N ASN A 81 -9.43 -7.19 12.59
CA ASN A 81 -9.34 -6.35 11.38
C ASN A 81 -10.32 -5.17 11.37
N ARG A 82 -11.59 -5.43 11.69
CA ARG A 82 -12.65 -4.42 11.74
C ARG A 82 -12.41 -3.27 12.72
N SER A 83 -11.46 -3.40 13.64
CA SER A 83 -11.09 -2.31 14.55
C SER A 83 -10.21 -1.27 13.87
N TYR A 84 -9.56 -1.59 12.75
CA TYR A 84 -8.65 -0.68 12.07
C TYR A 84 -9.41 0.21 11.08
N PHE A 85 -9.16 1.51 11.13
CA PHE A 85 -9.93 2.48 10.35
C PHE A 85 -9.76 2.34 8.82
N ALA A 86 -8.68 1.70 8.37
CA ALA A 86 -8.44 1.45 6.95
C ALA A 86 -9.16 0.20 6.42
N PHE A 87 -9.56 -0.73 7.30
CA PHE A 87 -10.09 -2.02 6.89
C PHE A 87 -11.50 -1.87 6.30
N GLY A 88 -11.69 -2.34 5.06
CA GLY A 88 -12.99 -2.29 4.37
C GLY A 88 -13.37 -0.90 3.82
N GLU A 89 -12.44 0.05 3.78
CA GLU A 89 -12.63 1.35 3.14
C GLU A 89 -12.84 1.22 1.62
N PRO A 90 -13.02 2.30 0.82
CA PRO A 90 -13.01 2.29 -0.65
C PRO A 90 -11.60 2.62 -1.26
N VAL A 91 -11.26 1.97 -2.37
CA VAL A 91 -9.97 1.94 -3.09
C VAL A 91 -10.33 1.82 -4.55
N ILE A 92 -9.66 2.65 -5.32
CA ILE A 92 -9.97 2.95 -6.71
C ILE A 92 -8.71 2.81 -7.55
N ALA A 93 -8.88 2.62 -8.85
CA ALA A 93 -7.76 2.60 -9.78
C ALA A 93 -7.09 3.98 -9.82
N SER A 94 -5.77 4.00 -9.60
CA SER A 94 -4.94 5.20 -9.66
C SER A 94 -4.86 5.80 -11.06
N ALA A 95 -5.00 5.00 -12.11
CA ALA A 95 -5.07 5.47 -13.49
C ALA A 95 -5.96 4.55 -14.33
N ALA A 96 -6.36 5.01 -15.52
CA ALA A 96 -7.10 4.18 -16.47
C ALA A 96 -6.19 3.09 -17.04
N GLY A 97 -6.73 1.90 -17.30
CA GLY A 97 -5.94 0.79 -17.78
C GLY A 97 -6.72 -0.50 -17.88
N ARG A 98 -6.00 -1.61 -18.06
CA ARG A 98 -6.56 -2.97 -18.14
C ARG A 98 -6.04 -3.81 -16.99
N VAL A 99 -6.95 -4.49 -16.29
CA VAL A 99 -6.57 -5.43 -15.23
C VAL A 99 -5.85 -6.61 -15.87
N VAL A 100 -4.60 -6.84 -15.47
CA VAL A 100 -3.76 -7.93 -15.99
C VAL A 100 -3.57 -9.05 -14.98
N ASP A 101 -3.74 -8.76 -13.69
CA ASP A 101 -3.76 -9.78 -12.64
C ASP A 101 -4.64 -9.32 -11.47
N ALA A 102 -5.28 -10.26 -10.79
CA ALA A 102 -6.12 -10.01 -9.63
C ALA A 102 -6.27 -11.25 -8.75
N VAL A 103 -6.02 -11.08 -7.46
CA VAL A 103 -6.18 -12.13 -6.45
C VAL A 103 -7.09 -11.61 -5.34
N THR A 104 -8.10 -12.40 -4.98
CA THR A 104 -9.16 -12.00 -4.02
C THR A 104 -9.45 -13.03 -2.93
N HIS A 105 -8.85 -14.22 -3.00
CA HIS A 105 -9.25 -15.35 -2.15
C HIS A 105 -8.31 -15.60 -0.96
N ILE A 106 -7.22 -14.86 -0.83
CA ILE A 106 -6.28 -15.00 0.28
C ILE A 106 -6.94 -14.51 1.56
N SER A 107 -6.86 -15.31 2.63
CA SER A 107 -7.39 -14.92 3.93
C SER A 107 -6.74 -13.64 4.44
N ASP A 108 -7.55 -12.76 5.02
CA ASP A 108 -7.04 -11.57 5.69
C ASP A 108 -6.06 -11.97 6.80
N ASN A 109 -4.95 -11.25 6.92
CA ASN A 109 -4.05 -11.40 8.06
C ASN A 109 -4.75 -10.96 9.35
N GLU A 110 -4.35 -11.55 10.47
CA GLU A 110 -4.70 -10.99 11.78
C GLU A 110 -3.80 -9.75 12.04
N PRO A 111 -4.36 -8.59 12.45
CA PRO A 111 -3.59 -7.33 12.53
C PRO A 111 -2.42 -7.37 13.50
N VAL A 112 -2.57 -8.18 14.55
CA VAL A 112 -1.54 -8.46 15.54
C VAL A 112 -1.31 -9.95 15.46
N GLY A 113 -0.17 -10.35 14.92
CA GLY A 113 0.09 -11.76 14.65
C GLY A 113 1.25 -11.97 13.69
N LYS A 114 1.29 -13.17 13.11
CA LYS A 114 2.33 -13.58 12.19
C LYS A 114 2.04 -13.02 10.79
N MET A 115 3.06 -12.41 10.18
CA MET A 115 2.99 -12.02 8.77
C MET A 115 2.84 -13.25 7.87
N ASN A 116 2.09 -13.13 6.78
CA ASN A 116 2.02 -14.14 5.74
C ASN A 116 3.17 -13.95 4.74
N GLU A 117 4.36 -14.41 5.11
CA GLU A 117 5.57 -14.30 4.28
C GLU A 117 5.48 -15.08 2.95
N GLN A 118 4.61 -16.10 2.87
CA GLN A 118 4.41 -16.90 1.66
C GLN A 118 3.60 -16.14 0.60
N GLN A 119 2.74 -15.22 1.04
CA GLN A 119 1.88 -14.41 0.16
C GLN A 119 1.94 -12.95 0.62
N PRO A 120 3.10 -12.29 0.47
CA PRO A 120 3.35 -10.99 1.07
C PRO A 120 2.39 -9.90 0.58
N LEU A 121 1.84 -10.04 -0.62
CA LEU A 121 0.91 -9.09 -1.23
C LEU A 121 -0.54 -9.28 -0.73
N GLY A 122 -0.88 -10.45 -0.18
CA GLY A 122 -2.26 -10.81 0.14
C GLY A 122 -3.17 -10.80 -1.09
N ASN A 123 -4.34 -10.19 -0.98
CA ASN A 123 -5.20 -9.90 -2.13
C ASN A 123 -4.75 -8.61 -2.81
N TYR A 124 -4.76 -8.60 -4.13
CA TYR A 124 -4.21 -7.50 -4.92
C TYR A 124 -4.85 -7.37 -6.29
N VAL A 125 -4.59 -6.22 -6.94
CA VAL A 125 -4.91 -5.96 -8.34
C VAL A 125 -3.70 -5.35 -9.04
N VAL A 126 -3.42 -5.80 -10.25
CA VAL A 126 -2.42 -5.24 -11.15
C VAL A 126 -3.10 -4.69 -12.38
N ILE A 127 -2.83 -3.42 -12.68
CA ILE A 127 -3.39 -2.72 -13.84
C ILE A 127 -2.25 -2.31 -14.75
N GLU A 128 -2.32 -2.72 -16.01
CA GLU A 128 -1.49 -2.22 -17.09
C GLU A 128 -2.08 -0.88 -17.58
N HIS A 129 -1.23 0.13 -17.64
CA HIS A 129 -1.55 1.47 -18.12
C HIS A 129 -0.91 1.74 -19.47
N GLU A 130 -1.21 2.91 -20.04
CA GLU A 130 -0.49 3.39 -21.21
C GLU A 130 1.01 3.53 -20.91
N HIS A 131 1.82 3.60 -21.98
CA HIS A 131 3.26 3.79 -21.90
C HIS A 131 4.06 2.66 -21.22
N GLY A 132 3.43 1.49 -21.03
CA GLY A 132 4.07 0.30 -20.45
C GLY A 132 4.28 0.41 -18.94
N GLU A 133 3.50 1.25 -18.27
CA GLU A 133 3.53 1.40 -16.81
C GLU A 133 2.46 0.55 -16.14
N TYR A 134 2.69 0.18 -14.88
CA TYR A 134 1.80 -0.69 -14.13
C TYR A 134 1.57 -0.11 -12.74
N SER A 135 0.33 -0.21 -12.25
CA SER A 135 0.04 -0.01 -10.83
C SER A 135 -0.21 -1.35 -10.16
N PHE A 136 0.26 -1.45 -8.92
CA PHE A 136 0.10 -2.60 -8.06
C PHE A 136 -0.58 -2.15 -6.76
N THR A 137 -1.78 -2.66 -6.48
CA THR A 137 -2.52 -2.34 -5.26
C THR A 137 -2.69 -3.62 -4.44
N ALA A 138 -2.09 -3.65 -3.24
CA ALA A 138 -1.96 -4.83 -2.39
C ALA A 138 -2.79 -4.73 -1.09
N HIS A 139 -2.77 -5.80 -0.30
CA HIS A 139 -3.37 -5.87 1.04
C HIS A 139 -4.87 -5.58 1.06
N LEU A 140 -5.56 -5.97 -0.01
CA LEU A 140 -7.02 -5.84 -0.12
C LEU A 140 -7.72 -6.87 0.77
N GLN A 141 -8.92 -6.52 1.21
CA GLN A 141 -9.77 -7.42 2.00
C GLN A 141 -10.11 -8.69 1.20
N GLN A 142 -10.22 -9.83 1.88
CA GLN A 142 -10.66 -11.08 1.28
C GLN A 142 -12.03 -10.93 0.62
N PHE A 143 -12.14 -11.43 -0.61
CA PHE A 143 -13.32 -11.42 -1.46
C PHE A 143 -13.90 -10.04 -1.78
N SER A 144 -13.15 -8.97 -1.57
CA SER A 144 -13.62 -7.62 -1.92
C SER A 144 -13.32 -7.24 -3.37
N VAL A 145 -12.30 -7.82 -4.01
CA VAL A 145 -11.90 -7.39 -5.36
C VAL A 145 -13.04 -7.54 -6.37
N LEU A 146 -13.51 -6.42 -6.93
CA LEU A 146 -14.71 -6.36 -7.79
C LEU A 146 -14.41 -6.49 -9.29
N VAL A 147 -13.15 -6.30 -9.69
CA VAL A 147 -12.71 -6.34 -11.09
C VAL A 147 -12.14 -7.70 -11.46
N ARG A 148 -12.15 -8.01 -12.76
CA ARG A 148 -11.59 -9.27 -13.29
C ARG A 148 -10.46 -9.02 -14.27
N VAL A 149 -9.56 -9.99 -14.41
CA VAL A 149 -8.52 -9.98 -15.44
C VAL A 149 -9.15 -9.78 -16.83
N GLY A 150 -8.59 -8.85 -17.60
CA GLY A 150 -9.08 -8.42 -18.91
C GLY A 150 -10.04 -7.22 -18.87
N GLU A 151 -10.55 -6.83 -17.69
CA GLU A 151 -11.46 -5.69 -17.56
C GLU A 151 -10.73 -4.35 -17.69
N SER A 152 -11.32 -3.40 -18.40
CA SER A 152 -10.84 -2.01 -18.43
C SER A 152 -11.41 -1.20 -17.26
N VAL A 153 -10.55 -0.44 -16.60
CA VAL A 153 -10.88 0.48 -15.51
C VAL A 153 -10.56 1.93 -15.91
N LYS A 154 -11.31 2.89 -15.35
CA LYS A 154 -10.98 4.32 -15.49
C LYS A 154 -10.39 4.86 -14.19
N ALA A 155 -9.53 5.86 -14.32
CA ALA A 155 -9.01 6.62 -13.19
C ALA A 155 -10.17 7.22 -12.37
N GLY A 156 -10.11 7.10 -11.04
CA GLY A 156 -11.06 7.79 -10.16
C GLY A 156 -12.52 7.35 -10.29
N GLN A 157 -12.80 6.19 -10.90
CA GLN A 157 -14.16 5.73 -11.14
C GLN A 157 -14.84 5.30 -9.83
N LYS A 158 -15.44 6.27 -9.13
CA LYS A 158 -16.14 6.10 -7.83
C LYS A 158 -17.17 4.95 -7.79
N ASN A 159 -17.73 4.60 -8.95
CA ASN A 159 -18.79 3.59 -9.10
C ASN A 159 -18.26 2.20 -9.49
N ARG A 160 -16.95 2.04 -9.69
CA ARG A 160 -16.25 0.75 -9.82
C ARG A 160 -15.06 0.77 -8.89
N LYS A 161 -15.36 0.57 -7.61
CA LYS A 161 -14.32 0.33 -6.63
C LYS A 161 -13.50 -0.89 -7.08
N LEU A 162 -12.20 -0.89 -6.79
CA LEU A 162 -11.42 -2.11 -6.91
C LEU A 162 -11.87 -3.14 -5.86
N TRP A 163 -12.45 -2.65 -4.75
CA TRP A 163 -12.89 -3.39 -3.56
C TRP A 163 -14.23 -2.85 -2.95
#